data_AF-A0AAU2KUG6-F1
#
_entry.id   AF-A0AAU2KUG6-F1
#
_cell.length_a   1.000
_cell.length_b   1.000
_cell.length_c   1.000
_cell.angle_alpha   90.00
_cell.angle_beta   90.00
_cell.angle_gamma   90.00
#
_symmetry.space_group_name_H-M   'P 1'
#
loop_
_entity.id
_entity.type
_entity.pdbx_description
1 polymer ?
#
loop_
_entity_poly.entity_id
_entity_poly.type
_entity_poly.pdbx_seq_one_letter_code
_entity_poly.pdbx_strand_id
1 'polypeptide(L)'
;MAEIEMPGDEVQRLGELLGRVMDLIDTRPSGYDPEDVGPPLVRPGTNFDDAWKDGRVQLKRNSKDLKEACAAIVKAFEEFDTKMGSSLKEGGDKGGGDAPPAGKAARPS
;
A
#
# COMPACT_ATOMS: atom_id res chain seq x y z
N MET A 1 -23.18 -11.63 12.21
CA MET A 1 -21.78 -11.79 11.81
C MET A 1 -21.23 -10.40 11.63
N ALA A 2 -20.19 -10.02 12.38
CA ALA A 2 -19.47 -8.79 12.08
C ALA A 2 -18.64 -9.07 10.84
N GLU A 3 -18.94 -8.38 9.75
CA GLU A 3 -18.09 -8.38 8.56
C GLU A 3 -16.75 -7.78 9.01
N ILE A 4 -15.68 -8.55 8.93
CA ILE A 4 -14.33 -8.01 9.14
C ILE A 4 -14.05 -7.20 7.88
N GLU A 5 -14.42 -5.93 7.89
CA GLU A 5 -14.09 -4.97 6.85
C GLU A 5 -12.56 -4.83 6.88
N MET A 6 -11.88 -5.51 5.97
CA MET A 6 -10.43 -5.43 5.89
C MET A 6 -10.07 -4.11 5.23
N PRO A 7 -9.35 -3.19 5.91
CA PRO A 7 -8.97 -1.90 5.33
C PRO A 7 -8.00 -2.02 4.14
N GLY A 8 -7.62 -3.24 3.74
CA GLY A 8 -6.78 -3.51 2.57
C GLY A 8 -7.44 -3.05 1.26
N ASP A 9 -8.76 -3.22 1.12
CA ASP A 9 -9.48 -2.86 -0.10
C ASP A 9 -9.50 -1.33 -0.30
N GLU A 10 -9.74 -0.56 0.77
CA GLU A 10 -9.71 0.90 0.73
C GLU A 10 -8.29 1.42 0.44
N VAL A 11 -7.27 0.80 1.01
CA VAL A 11 -5.86 1.17 0.77
C VAL A 11 -5.45 0.83 -0.65
N GLN A 12 -5.89 -0.32 -1.19
CA GLN A 12 -5.68 -0.68 -2.58
C GLN A 12 -6.35 0.33 -3.51
N ARG A 13 -7.62 0.66 -3.25
CA ARG A 13 -8.37 1.67 -4.01
C ARG A 13 -7.72 3.03 -3.96
N LEU A 14 -7.17 3.45 -2.82
CA LEU A 14 -6.41 4.69 -2.70
C LEU A 14 -5.16 4.65 -3.59
N GLY A 15 -4.41 3.55 -3.60
CA GLY A 15 -3.24 3.35 -4.47
C GLY A 15 -3.59 3.44 -5.96
N GLU A 16 -4.72 2.88 -6.37
CA GLU A 16 -5.23 2.98 -7.75
C GLU A 16 -5.61 4.41 -8.12
N LEU A 17 -6.29 5.13 -7.23
CA LEU A 17 -6.65 6.54 -7.43
C LEU A 17 -5.42 7.43 -7.55
N LEU A 18 -4.39 7.20 -6.73
CA LEU A 18 -3.10 7.87 -6.84
C LEU A 18 -2.41 7.56 -8.18
N GLY A 19 -2.50 6.33 -8.66
CA GLY A 19 -2.04 5.95 -10.01
C GLY A 19 -2.74 6.77 -11.09
N ARG A 20 -4.07 6.87 -11.03
CA ARG A 20 -4.84 7.68 -11.99
C ARG A 20 -4.46 9.16 -11.93
N VAL A 21 -4.20 9.71 -10.75
CA VAL A 21 -3.70 11.08 -10.59
C VAL A 21 -2.36 11.25 -11.31
N MET A 22 -1.43 10.29 -11.18
CA MET A 22 -0.14 10.35 -11.88
C MET A 22 -0.26 10.30 -13.41
N ASP A 23 -1.24 9.57 -13.93
CA ASP A 23 -1.50 9.47 -15.37
C ASP A 23 -2.15 10.76 -15.92
N LEU A 24 -2.96 11.43 -15.11
CA LEU A 24 -3.64 12.67 -15.49
C LEU A 24 -2.82 13.93 -15.25
N ILE A 25 -1.86 13.91 -14.32
CA ILE A 25 -0.98 15.06 -14.08
C ILE A 25 -0.08 15.27 -15.30
N ASP A 26 -0.34 16.37 -15.98
CA ASP A 26 0.55 16.93 -16.98
C ASP A 26 1.70 17.68 -16.31
N THR A 27 2.94 17.26 -16.58
CA THR A 27 4.16 17.90 -16.06
C THR A 27 4.83 18.80 -17.09
N ARG A 28 4.18 19.08 -18.22
CA ARG A 28 4.66 20.02 -19.22
C ARG A 28 4.65 21.45 -18.66
N PRO A 29 5.47 22.34 -19.25
CA PRO A 29 5.34 23.79 -19.03
C PRO A 29 3.90 24.28 -19.22
N SER A 30 3.58 25.44 -18.67
CA SER A 30 2.23 26.02 -18.71
C SER A 30 1.79 26.44 -20.12
N GLY A 31 2.71 26.45 -21.10
CA GLY A 31 2.50 27.04 -22.41
C GLY A 31 2.82 28.55 -22.43
N TYR A 32 3.45 29.05 -21.38
CA TYR A 32 3.95 30.41 -21.31
C TYR A 32 5.06 30.66 -22.35
N ASP A 33 4.92 31.75 -23.11
CA ASP A 33 5.97 32.27 -24.00
C ASP A 33 6.30 33.73 -23.59
N PRO A 34 7.57 34.04 -23.26
CA PRO A 34 8.01 35.40 -22.99
C PRO A 34 7.72 36.41 -24.12
N GLU A 35 7.70 35.95 -25.38
CA GLU A 35 7.46 36.79 -26.55
C GLU A 35 6.01 37.27 -26.64
N ASP A 36 5.06 36.47 -26.16
CA ASP A 36 3.62 36.78 -26.19
C ASP A 36 3.22 37.87 -25.18
N VAL A 37 3.96 37.99 -24.07
CA VAL A 37 3.62 38.92 -22.99
C VAL A 37 4.45 40.21 -23.00
N GLY A 38 5.73 40.12 -23.40
CA GLY A 38 6.67 41.23 -23.38
C GLY A 38 6.95 41.85 -21.98
N PRO A 39 7.91 42.80 -21.88
CA PRO A 39 8.17 43.51 -20.63
C PRO A 39 6.97 44.34 -20.16
N PRO A 40 6.70 44.46 -18.84
CA PRO A 40 7.50 43.98 -17.70
C PRO A 40 7.16 42.55 -17.24
N LEU A 41 6.25 41.86 -17.94
CA LEU A 41 5.66 40.60 -17.49
C LEU A 41 6.54 39.38 -17.75
N VAL A 42 7.59 39.52 -18.57
CA VAL A 42 8.56 38.45 -18.86
C VAL A 42 9.10 37.79 -17.58
N ARG A 43 9.59 38.59 -16.63
CA ARG A 43 10.22 38.03 -15.42
C ARG A 43 9.20 37.34 -14.50
N PRO A 44 8.06 37.96 -14.15
CA PRO A 44 6.99 37.27 -13.42
C PRO A 44 6.46 36.02 -14.13
N GLY A 45 6.31 36.07 -15.45
CA GLY A 45 5.81 34.95 -16.26
C GLY A 45 6.75 33.76 -16.27
N THR A 46 8.05 34.00 -16.45
CA THR A 46 9.07 32.94 -16.36
C THR A 46 9.07 32.29 -14.97
N ASN A 47 9.03 33.09 -13.90
CA ASN A 47 8.95 32.55 -12.55
C ASN A 47 7.69 31.70 -12.32
N PHE A 48 6.56 32.10 -12.92
CA PHE A 48 5.32 31.32 -12.85
C PHE A 48 5.47 29.99 -13.59
N ASP A 49 6.02 29.98 -14.81
CA ASP A 49 6.17 28.76 -15.61
C ASP A 49 7.10 27.75 -14.94
N ASP A 50 8.21 28.22 -14.36
CA ASP A 50 9.13 27.39 -13.57
C ASP A 50 8.42 26.78 -12.36
N ALA A 51 7.75 27.60 -11.56
CA ALA A 51 7.03 27.14 -10.37
C ALA A 51 5.87 26.19 -10.72
N TRP A 52 5.19 26.42 -11.84
CA TRP A 52 4.13 25.58 -12.36
C TRP A 52 4.63 24.18 -12.70
N LYS A 53 5.72 24.10 -13.47
CA LYS A 53 6.35 22.84 -13.84
C LYS A 53 6.87 22.10 -12.61
N ASP A 54 7.61 22.79 -11.75
CA ASP A 54 8.20 22.19 -10.55
C ASP A 54 7.12 21.65 -9.60
N GLY A 55 6.06 22.42 -9.34
CA GLY A 55 4.95 21.99 -8.49
C GLY A 55 4.27 20.72 -9.03
N ARG A 56 4.07 20.62 -10.35
CA ARG A 56 3.47 19.43 -10.99
C ARG A 56 4.38 18.22 -10.94
N VAL A 57 5.69 18.40 -11.13
CA VAL A 57 6.68 17.32 -10.97
C VAL A 57 6.70 16.81 -9.53
N GLN A 58 6.70 17.72 -8.55
CA GLN A 58 6.66 17.35 -7.12
C GLN A 58 5.37 16.62 -6.77
N LEU A 59 4.21 17.09 -7.24
CA LEU A 59 2.93 16.42 -7.01
C LEU A 59 2.92 15.00 -7.57
N LYS A 60 3.46 14.81 -8.78
CA LYS A 60 3.57 13.48 -9.40
C LYS A 60 4.49 12.56 -8.60
N ARG A 61 5.62 13.07 -8.09
CA ARG A 61 6.53 12.30 -7.24
C ARG A 61 5.88 11.89 -5.92
N ASN A 62 5.26 12.83 -5.21
CA ASN A 62 4.59 12.55 -3.94
C ASN A 62 3.45 11.54 -4.12
N SER A 63 2.70 11.63 -5.22
CA SER A 63 1.64 10.66 -5.55
C SER A 63 2.22 9.26 -5.77
N LYS A 64 3.39 9.15 -6.41
CA LYS A 64 4.10 7.89 -6.57
C LYS A 64 4.52 7.29 -5.23
N ASP A 65 5.15 8.09 -4.38
CA ASP A 65 5.63 7.64 -3.07
C ASP A 65 4.47 7.14 -2.19
N LEU A 66 3.33 7.85 -2.22
CA LEU A 66 2.10 7.42 -1.52
C LEU A 66 1.51 6.14 -2.11
N LYS A 67 1.52 5.97 -3.43
CA LYS A 67 1.05 4.74 -4.08
C LYS A 67 1.91 3.54 -3.68
N GLU A 68 3.23 3.70 -3.65
CA GLU A 68 4.16 2.66 -3.20
C GLU A 68 3.94 2.30 -1.73
N ALA A 69 3.68 3.29 -0.88
CA ALA A 69 3.31 3.06 0.53
C ALA A 69 1.99 2.28 0.67
N CYS A 70 0.97 2.60 -0.15
CA CYS A 70 -0.29 1.83 -0.17
C CYS A 70 -0.04 0.36 -0.53
N ALA A 71 0.79 0.10 -1.56
CA ALA A 71 1.15 -1.25 -1.95
C ALA A 71 1.90 -2.01 -0.84
N ALA A 72 2.78 -1.33 -0.11
CA ALA A 72 3.49 -1.91 1.03
C ALA A 72 2.54 -2.29 2.18
N ILE A 73 1.52 -1.47 2.45
CA ILE A 73 0.50 -1.75 3.47
C ILE A 73 -0.35 -2.96 3.07
N VAL A 74 -0.83 -3.02 1.82
CA VAL A 74 -1.61 -4.19 1.33
C VAL A 74 -0.79 -5.47 1.45
N LYS A 75 0.48 -5.42 1.03
CA LYS A 75 1.40 -6.56 1.18
C LYS A 75 1.58 -6.99 2.64
N ALA A 76 1.66 -6.05 3.58
CA ALA A 76 1.79 -6.36 5.00
C ALA A 76 0.55 -7.08 5.57
N PHE A 77 -0.66 -6.71 5.09
CA PHE A 77 -1.89 -7.44 5.43
C PHE A 77 -1.84 -8.88 4.91
N GLU A 78 -1.50 -9.08 3.63
CA GLU A 78 -1.39 -10.41 3.02
C GLU A 78 -0.36 -11.31 3.75
N GLU A 79 0.79 -10.75 4.13
CA GLU A 79 1.83 -11.46 4.89
C GLU A 79 1.34 -11.85 6.29
N PHE A 80 0.62 -10.94 6.97
CA PHE A 80 0.05 -11.21 8.28
C PHE A 80 -0.99 -12.33 8.23
N ASP A 81 -1.92 -12.28 7.26
CA ASP A 81 -2.95 -13.30 7.07
C ASP A 81 -2.34 -14.67 6.75
N THR A 82 -1.34 -14.70 5.88
CA THR A 82 -0.60 -15.92 5.54
C THR A 82 0.07 -16.53 6.79
N LYS A 83 0.69 -15.69 7.62
CA LYS A 83 1.36 -16.12 8.85
C LYS A 83 0.37 -16.67 9.87
N MET A 84 -0.74 -15.96 10.12
CA MET A 84 -1.79 -16.39 11.04
C MET A 84 -2.46 -17.70 10.57
N GLY A 85 -2.76 -17.80 9.27
CA GLY A 85 -3.30 -19.02 8.66
C GLY A 85 -2.34 -20.21 8.78
N SER A 86 -1.02 -19.97 8.68
CA SER A 86 0.00 -21.00 8.87
C SER A 86 0.10 -21.46 10.33
N SER A 87 0.00 -20.54 11.30
CA SER A 87 -0.01 -20.88 12.72
C SER A 87 -1.24 -21.70 13.14
N LEU A 88 -2.39 -21.53 12.47
CA LEU A 88 -3.57 -22.37 12.67
C LEU A 88 -3.36 -23.82 12.17
N LYS A 89 -2.53 -24.03 11.14
CA LYS A 89 -2.20 -25.37 10.63
C LYS A 89 -1.24 -26.13 11.54
N GLU A 90 -0.25 -25.45 12.15
CA GLU A 90 0.69 -26.09 13.09
C GLU A 90 0.04 -26.47 14.43
N GLY A 91 -0.99 -25.73 14.88
CA GLY A 91 -1.73 -26.06 16.10
C GLY A 91 -2.66 -27.28 16.00
N GLY A 92 -2.91 -27.79 14.79
CA GLY A 92 -3.84 -28.91 14.53
C GLY A 92 -3.21 -30.31 14.59
N ASP A 93 -1.88 -30.43 14.66
CA ASP A 93 -1.16 -31.71 14.49
C ASP A 93 -0.60 -32.29 15.81
N LYS A 94 -1.03 -31.81 16.98
CA LYS A 94 -0.63 -32.37 18.29
C LYS A 94 -1.83 -32.64 19.19
N GLY A 95 -2.67 -33.60 18.80
CA GLY A 95 -3.84 -33.97 19.59
C GLY A 95 -4.42 -35.34 19.24
N GLY A 96 -3.58 -36.36 19.05
CA GLY A 96 -4.00 -37.70 18.65
C GLY A 96 -3.33 -38.83 19.44
N GLY A 97 -3.59 -38.91 20.74
CA GLY A 97 -3.69 -40.17 21.49
C GLY A 97 -2.41 -40.98 21.76
N ASP A 98 -1.57 -40.52 22.68
CA ASP A 98 -0.76 -41.43 23.51
C ASP A 98 -1.56 -41.75 24.79
N ALA A 99 -2.39 -42.78 24.72
CA ALA A 99 -3.01 -43.38 25.90
C ALA A 99 -2.03 -44.38 26.51
N PRO A 100 -1.64 -44.26 27.80
CA PRO A 100 -0.76 -45.23 28.41
C PRO A 100 -1.48 -46.59 28.53
N PRO A 101 -0.81 -47.73 28.28
CA PRO A 101 -1.45 -49.04 28.35
C PRO A 101 -1.89 -49.33 29.79
N ALA A 102 -3.17 -49.69 29.92
CA ALA A 102 -3.80 -50.07 31.18
C ALA A 102 -3.04 -51.21 31.88
N GLY A 103 -2.77 -51.02 33.17
CA GLY A 103 -2.03 -51.95 34.01
C GLY A 103 -2.64 -53.35 34.05
N LYS A 104 -1.77 -54.36 33.88
CA LYS A 104 -2.11 -55.75 34.22
C LYS A 104 -1.88 -55.96 35.72
N ALA A 105 -2.95 -56.24 36.44
CA ALA A 105 -2.89 -56.75 37.80
C ALA A 105 -2.15 -58.10 37.84
N ALA A 106 -1.06 -58.17 38.61
CA ALA A 106 -0.42 -59.43 38.99
C ALA A 106 -0.95 -59.86 40.36
N ARG A 107 -1.44 -61.10 40.46
CA ARG A 107 -1.86 -61.75 41.72
C ARG A 107 -0.62 -62.05 42.59
N PRO A 108 -0.71 -61.96 43.93
CA PRO A 108 0.36 -62.39 44.81
C PRO A 108 0.45 -63.93 44.89
N SER A 109 1.68 -64.41 45.06
CA SER A 109 2.12 -65.81 45.14
C SER A 109 1.54 -66.59 46.30
#